data_AF-A0A1T5AMG1-F1
#
_entry.id   AF-A0A1T5AMG1-F1
#
_cell.length_a   1.000
_cell.length_b   1.000
_cell.length_c   1.000
_cell.angle_alpha   90.00
_cell.angle_beta   90.00
_cell.angle_gamma   90.00
#
_symmetry.space_group_name_H-M   'P 1'
#
loop_
_entity.id
_entity.type
_entity.pdbx_description
1 polymer ?
#
loop_
_entity_poly.entity_id
_entity_poly.type
_entity_poly.pdbx_seq_one_letter_code
_entity_poly.pdbx_strand_id
1 'polypeptide(L)'
;MVKSATFDFDGLKDDPKMLFELDGTQRKTVTIKNLHYSDSLRIYNLTCNELILENCSFTLSLRLDQCKIISLSIERSSFKDSLSFGYESQINQIYLNTVDISKSLDSYCIFTRFKCYELRTKKLNLLNRKGLLGEKSGEIYIYLQDSDVFMTSISILDRSIEVELKNDKIKSFNVKETKQLLFIIKEDNELRQISFNDIEDVTLKGLYESPIESLAFTNCGISQLTDYGERGDDDYLEENQIAEIHLKDCTTLKKCSIEIPHPLQLYVEECKFDAPLVIKSVYKDVHSTPSDLRIGDKNSGDILIEHINVNLNFTGTNFSNITVKGSGINALTFGTFSNHGKINFINSRSSEEEFLKANKYTNHLTAYDSILDNINFHFFDLNSFSQIQFINTNILGMQLFHYPERLANYSDNLNMLPCIDNERDFNINAKFTYNQLRLLAERNGDTDKSVEYRSREQNYLRRTKDNVGDELLLFLNELSNWHGRNWLLGVFFTLFSGLISFAGYQGSLGIFIFCDSNWIADYIRYIATYPKLQVGNYEEQGTALTDLARIFGIIFMGYGVFQTIAAFRKYGKK
;
A
#
# COMPACT_ATOMS: atom_id res chain seq x y z
N MET A 1 -28.90 -42.00 43.51
CA MET A 1 -27.68 -41.79 42.70
C MET A 1 -27.47 -43.03 41.85
N VAL A 2 -27.78 -42.96 40.55
CA VAL A 2 -27.51 -44.04 39.61
C VAL A 2 -26.02 -44.04 39.30
N LYS A 3 -25.36 -45.16 39.64
CA LYS A 3 -23.94 -45.42 39.32
C LYS A 3 -23.82 -45.54 37.80
N SER A 4 -22.77 -44.94 37.24
CA SER A 4 -22.28 -45.05 35.84
C SER A 4 -22.99 -46.07 34.94
N ALA A 5 -23.49 -45.63 33.79
CA ALA A 5 -24.01 -46.54 32.76
C ALA A 5 -22.91 -46.79 31.71
N THR A 6 -22.53 -48.04 31.51
CA THR A 6 -21.63 -48.46 30.42
C THR A 6 -22.43 -49.31 29.45
N PHE A 7 -22.44 -48.92 28.18
CA PHE A 7 -23.03 -49.68 27.11
C PHE A 7 -21.90 -50.19 26.21
N ASP A 8 -21.71 -51.50 26.22
CA ASP A 8 -20.77 -52.20 25.35
C ASP A 8 -21.58 -52.97 24.31
N PHE A 9 -21.33 -52.69 23.03
CA PHE A 9 -22.17 -53.14 21.91
C PHE A 9 -21.51 -54.25 21.07
N ASP A 10 -20.48 -54.92 21.61
CA ASP A 10 -19.85 -56.06 20.96
C ASP A 10 -20.89 -57.10 20.52
N GLY A 11 -21.17 -57.16 19.21
CA GLY A 11 -22.02 -58.18 18.56
C GLY A 11 -23.46 -57.80 18.20
N LEU A 12 -23.93 -56.56 18.44
CA LEU A 12 -25.27 -56.13 18.03
C LEU A 12 -25.30 -55.75 16.53
N LYS A 13 -25.79 -56.67 15.69
CA LYS A 13 -26.10 -56.43 14.28
C LYS A 13 -27.58 -56.12 14.10
N ASP A 14 -27.85 -54.96 13.51
CA ASP A 14 -29.08 -54.62 12.79
C ASP A 14 -30.38 -54.52 13.61
N ASP A 15 -30.67 -53.32 14.15
CA ASP A 15 -32.06 -52.87 14.34
C ASP A 15 -32.17 -51.35 14.07
N PRO A 16 -33.06 -50.87 13.19
CA PRO A 16 -33.03 -49.50 12.69
C PRO A 16 -33.76 -48.53 13.63
N LYS A 17 -33.15 -47.36 13.85
CA LYS A 17 -33.64 -46.23 14.67
C LYS A 17 -33.71 -46.50 16.17
N MET A 18 -32.57 -46.76 16.79
CA MET A 18 -32.45 -46.57 18.23
C MET A 18 -32.32 -45.07 18.55
N LEU A 19 -33.45 -44.41 18.81
CA LEU A 19 -33.43 -43.12 19.51
C LEU A 19 -33.05 -43.43 20.97
N PHE A 20 -31.84 -43.08 21.39
CA PHE A 20 -31.50 -43.15 22.81
C PHE A 20 -32.16 -41.96 23.50
N GLU A 21 -33.45 -42.11 23.81
CA GLU A 21 -34.13 -41.27 24.77
C GLU A 21 -33.79 -41.82 26.16
N LEU A 22 -32.73 -41.28 26.75
CA LEU A 22 -32.42 -41.54 28.15
C LEU A 22 -33.35 -40.66 28.97
N ASP A 23 -34.10 -41.26 29.90
CA ASP A 23 -34.98 -40.49 30.80
C ASP A 23 -34.17 -39.34 31.44
N GLY A 24 -34.80 -38.21 31.71
CA GLY A 24 -34.13 -36.98 32.19
C GLY A 24 -33.45 -37.11 33.56
N THR A 25 -33.21 -38.33 34.06
CA THR A 25 -32.45 -38.56 35.28
C THR A 25 -30.97 -38.21 35.07
N GLN A 26 -30.46 -37.35 35.94
CA GLN A 26 -29.05 -36.96 35.91
C GLN A 26 -28.15 -38.16 36.20
N ARG A 27 -27.32 -38.55 35.22
CA ARG A 27 -26.33 -39.61 35.36
C ARG A 27 -24.96 -39.05 35.68
N LYS A 28 -24.13 -39.79 36.43
CA LYS A 28 -22.75 -39.36 36.68
C LYS A 28 -21.91 -39.50 35.41
N THR A 29 -21.80 -40.72 34.88
CA THR A 29 -21.01 -41.02 33.68
C THR A 29 -21.80 -41.94 32.76
N VAL A 30 -21.77 -41.67 31.46
CA VAL A 30 -22.29 -42.53 30.40
C VAL A 30 -21.14 -42.86 29.46
N THR A 31 -20.89 -44.14 29.24
CA THR A 31 -19.81 -44.60 28.38
C THR A 31 -20.38 -45.51 27.30
N ILE A 32 -20.07 -45.21 26.04
CA ILE A 32 -20.40 -46.02 24.86
C ILE A 32 -19.08 -46.46 24.24
N LYS A 33 -18.86 -47.77 24.14
CA LYS A 33 -17.63 -48.33 23.57
C LYS A 33 -17.93 -49.26 22.40
N ASN A 34 -16.97 -49.36 21.47
CA ASN A 34 -16.96 -50.34 20.38
C ASN A 34 -18.25 -50.35 19.53
N LEU A 35 -18.94 -49.22 19.46
CA LEU A 35 -20.19 -49.10 18.72
C LEU A 35 -19.88 -48.93 17.23
N HIS A 36 -20.22 -49.94 16.43
CA HIS A 36 -20.23 -49.87 14.98
C HIS A 36 -21.66 -49.67 14.49
N TYR A 37 -22.02 -48.43 14.13
CA TYR A 37 -23.40 -48.08 13.76
C TYR A 37 -23.49 -47.66 12.29
N SER A 38 -24.34 -48.36 11.53
CA SER A 38 -24.48 -48.21 10.08
C SER A 38 -25.35 -47.01 9.65
N ASP A 39 -26.06 -46.38 10.58
CA ASP A 39 -26.99 -45.29 10.32
C ASP A 39 -26.60 -44.04 11.14
N SER A 40 -27.52 -43.08 11.22
CA SER A 40 -27.43 -41.86 12.01
C SER A 40 -27.86 -42.10 13.45
N LEU A 41 -27.00 -41.77 14.40
CA LEU A 41 -27.30 -41.83 15.83
C LEU A 41 -27.71 -40.45 16.33
N ARG A 42 -28.87 -40.37 16.96
CA ARG A 42 -29.35 -39.14 17.62
C ARG A 42 -29.52 -39.41 19.11
N ILE A 43 -28.76 -38.69 19.93
CA ILE A 43 -28.92 -38.66 21.38
C ILE A 43 -29.66 -37.37 21.73
N TYR A 44 -30.77 -37.51 22.45
CA TYR A 44 -31.66 -36.41 22.75
C TYR A 44 -31.89 -36.31 24.26
N ASN A 45 -31.88 -35.07 24.79
CA ASN A 45 -32.23 -34.77 26.18
C ASN A 45 -31.37 -35.48 27.25
N LEU A 46 -30.13 -35.84 26.91
CA LEU A 46 -29.21 -36.48 27.85
C LEU A 46 -28.70 -35.49 28.89
N THR A 47 -28.89 -35.78 30.17
CA THR A 47 -28.26 -35.03 31.27
C THR A 47 -27.23 -35.91 32.00
N CYS A 48 -25.94 -35.59 31.88
CA CYS A 48 -24.88 -36.31 32.58
C CYS A 48 -23.66 -35.43 32.91
N ASN A 49 -22.83 -35.85 33.87
CA ASN A 49 -21.57 -35.12 34.10
C ASN A 49 -20.54 -35.47 33.03
N GLU A 50 -20.50 -36.72 32.58
CA GLU A 50 -19.49 -37.18 31.63
C GLU A 50 -20.08 -38.13 30.60
N LEU A 51 -19.88 -37.83 29.32
CA LEU A 51 -20.19 -38.72 28.19
C LEU A 51 -18.88 -39.10 27.50
N ILE A 52 -18.60 -40.41 27.42
CA ILE A 52 -17.40 -40.95 26.78
C ILE A 52 -17.82 -41.83 25.60
N LEU A 53 -17.32 -41.51 24.40
CA LEU A 53 -17.43 -42.32 23.19
C LEU A 53 -16.03 -42.84 22.85
N GLU A 54 -15.80 -44.14 22.95
CA GLU A 54 -14.47 -44.73 22.72
C GLU A 54 -14.54 -45.82 21.64
N ASN A 55 -13.65 -45.75 20.65
CA ASN A 55 -13.56 -46.72 19.55
C ASN A 55 -14.89 -46.90 18.80
N CYS A 56 -15.64 -45.82 18.56
CA CYS A 56 -16.90 -45.87 17.83
C CYS A 56 -16.71 -45.58 16.34
N SER A 57 -17.50 -46.22 15.48
CA SER A 57 -17.56 -45.89 14.06
C SER A 57 -19.00 -45.67 13.59
N PHE A 58 -19.25 -44.54 12.93
CA PHE A 58 -20.56 -44.19 12.39
C PHE A 58 -20.49 -44.03 10.87
N THR A 59 -21.34 -44.76 10.14
CA THR A 59 -21.40 -44.69 8.67
C THR A 59 -22.10 -43.42 8.16
N LEU A 60 -22.94 -42.79 8.99
CA LEU A 60 -23.58 -41.51 8.67
C LEU A 60 -23.15 -40.45 9.71
N SER A 61 -24.05 -40.04 10.60
CA SER A 61 -23.83 -38.92 11.52
C SER A 61 -24.15 -39.23 12.97
N LEU A 62 -23.45 -38.60 13.90
CA LEU A 62 -23.84 -38.52 15.31
C LEU A 62 -24.35 -37.12 15.63
N ARG A 63 -25.51 -37.02 16.27
CA ARG A 63 -26.11 -35.75 16.69
C ARG A 63 -26.51 -35.75 18.16
N LEU A 64 -26.04 -34.75 18.92
CA LEU A 64 -26.42 -34.50 20.31
C LEU A 64 -27.35 -33.29 20.42
N ASP A 65 -28.64 -33.49 20.68
CA ASP A 65 -29.63 -32.40 20.76
C ASP A 65 -30.17 -32.22 22.18
N GLN A 66 -30.31 -30.98 22.63
CA GLN A 66 -30.85 -30.62 23.95
C GLN A 66 -30.16 -31.34 25.12
N CYS A 67 -28.88 -31.65 25.00
CA CYS A 67 -28.13 -32.37 26.02
C CYS A 67 -27.52 -31.40 27.05
N LYS A 68 -27.45 -31.81 28.32
CA LYS A 68 -26.71 -31.12 29.39
C LYS A 68 -25.55 -32.00 29.85
N ILE A 69 -24.36 -31.73 29.33
CA ILE A 69 -23.17 -32.54 29.54
C ILE A 69 -22.08 -31.65 30.13
N ILE A 70 -21.48 -32.05 31.26
CA ILE A 70 -20.36 -31.26 31.81
C ILE A 70 -19.07 -31.53 31.00
N SER A 71 -18.79 -32.79 30.66
CA SER A 71 -17.62 -33.21 29.88
C SER A 71 -18.01 -34.24 28.81
N LEU A 72 -17.66 -33.96 27.56
CA LEU A 72 -17.77 -34.89 26.43
C LEU A 72 -16.37 -35.31 26.01
N SER A 73 -16.05 -36.60 26.06
CA SER A 73 -14.82 -37.18 25.49
C SER A 73 -15.17 -38.08 24.32
N ILE A 74 -14.55 -37.85 23.16
CA ILE A 74 -14.64 -38.73 21.98
C ILE A 74 -13.23 -39.16 21.62
N GLU A 75 -12.98 -40.46 21.69
CA GLU A 75 -11.65 -41.04 21.56
C GLU A 75 -11.63 -42.09 20.46
N ARG A 76 -10.61 -42.02 19.58
CA ARG A 76 -10.32 -43.05 18.56
C ARG A 76 -11.54 -43.44 17.74
N SER A 77 -12.33 -42.45 17.33
CA SER A 77 -13.64 -42.66 16.70
C SER A 77 -13.70 -42.05 15.30
N SER A 78 -14.49 -42.67 14.41
CA SER A 78 -14.61 -42.26 13.01
C SER A 78 -16.06 -42.00 12.60
N PHE A 79 -16.30 -40.93 11.85
CA PHE A 79 -17.61 -40.50 11.35
C PHE A 79 -17.52 -40.27 9.84
N LYS A 80 -18.22 -41.07 9.05
CA LYS A 80 -18.15 -40.97 7.58
C LYS A 80 -18.92 -39.78 7.00
N ASP A 81 -19.88 -39.20 7.73
CA ASP A 81 -20.55 -37.97 7.34
C ASP A 81 -20.19 -36.80 8.27
N SER A 82 -20.92 -36.65 9.38
CA SER A 82 -20.79 -35.49 10.26
C SER A 82 -20.97 -35.83 11.74
N LEU A 83 -20.36 -35.01 12.59
CA LEU A 83 -20.60 -34.99 14.02
C LEU A 83 -21.21 -33.64 14.38
N SER A 84 -22.36 -33.63 15.04
CA SER A 84 -23.06 -32.39 15.36
C SER A 84 -23.50 -32.29 16.82
N PHE A 85 -23.24 -31.15 17.43
CA PHE A 85 -23.78 -30.76 18.73
C PHE A 85 -24.87 -29.74 18.47
N GLY A 86 -26.13 -30.17 18.53
CA GLY A 86 -27.26 -29.36 18.11
C GLY A 86 -27.60 -28.22 19.06
N TYR A 87 -28.53 -27.39 18.59
CA TYR A 87 -29.05 -26.24 19.33
C TYR A 87 -29.58 -26.64 20.72
N GLU A 88 -29.43 -25.73 21.67
CA GLU A 88 -29.85 -25.86 23.07
C GLU A 88 -29.08 -26.88 23.91
N SER A 89 -28.15 -27.63 23.31
CA SER A 89 -27.19 -28.41 24.08
C SER A 89 -26.24 -27.48 24.86
N GLN A 90 -25.93 -27.88 26.08
CA GLN A 90 -24.95 -27.27 26.98
C GLN A 90 -23.87 -28.32 27.24
N ILE A 91 -22.72 -28.19 26.59
CA ILE A 91 -21.59 -29.11 26.72
C ILE A 91 -20.40 -28.30 27.20
N ASN A 92 -20.16 -28.25 28.53
CA ASN A 92 -19.18 -27.30 29.06
C ASN A 92 -17.77 -27.56 28.52
N GLN A 93 -17.36 -28.83 28.45
CA GLN A 93 -16.04 -29.23 27.95
C GLN A 93 -16.19 -30.30 26.88
N ILE A 94 -15.56 -30.08 25.73
CA ILE A 94 -15.51 -31.02 24.60
C ILE A 94 -14.04 -31.41 24.40
N TYR A 95 -13.75 -32.71 24.44
CA TYR A 95 -12.45 -33.30 24.21
C TYR A 95 -12.56 -34.30 23.05
N LEU A 96 -11.82 -34.05 21.98
CA LEU A 96 -11.71 -34.93 20.82
C LEU A 96 -10.27 -35.42 20.73
N ASN A 97 -10.06 -36.73 20.75
CA ASN A 97 -8.74 -37.33 20.70
C ASN A 97 -8.70 -38.42 19.62
N THR A 98 -7.93 -38.18 18.55
CA THR A 98 -7.85 -39.03 17.36
C THR A 98 -9.24 -39.28 16.77
N VAL A 99 -9.85 -38.23 16.22
CA VAL A 99 -11.21 -38.26 15.66
C VAL A 99 -11.18 -37.96 14.17
N ASP A 100 -11.72 -38.87 13.36
CA ASP A 100 -11.81 -38.70 11.90
C ASP A 100 -13.26 -38.44 11.49
N ILE A 101 -13.52 -37.31 10.81
CA ILE A 101 -14.84 -36.91 10.33
C ILE A 101 -14.73 -36.55 8.84
N SER A 102 -15.29 -37.37 7.95
CA SER A 102 -15.02 -37.21 6.52
C SER A 102 -15.62 -35.93 5.90
N LYS A 103 -16.65 -35.31 6.51
CA LYS A 103 -17.24 -34.04 6.01
C LYS A 103 -17.19 -32.90 7.02
N SER A 104 -17.94 -32.94 8.13
CA SER A 104 -18.06 -31.77 9.02
C SER A 104 -18.26 -32.07 10.50
N LEU A 105 -17.64 -31.25 11.33
CA LEU A 105 -17.92 -31.11 12.75
C LEU A 105 -18.69 -29.81 12.98
N ASP A 106 -19.92 -29.91 13.44
CA ASP A 106 -20.85 -28.78 13.59
C ASP A 106 -21.31 -28.63 15.03
N SER A 107 -20.68 -27.71 15.78
CA SER A 107 -21.06 -27.37 17.15
C SER A 107 -21.96 -26.14 17.18
N TYR A 108 -23.22 -26.32 17.56
CA TYR A 108 -24.22 -25.27 17.80
C TYR A 108 -24.59 -25.18 19.29
N CYS A 109 -23.74 -25.72 20.16
CA CYS A 109 -23.97 -25.83 21.60
C CYS A 109 -23.21 -24.75 22.39
N ILE A 110 -23.60 -24.56 23.65
CA ILE A 110 -22.86 -23.71 24.58
C ILE A 110 -21.71 -24.54 25.16
N PHE A 111 -20.49 -24.05 25.03
CA PHE A 111 -19.29 -24.64 25.64
C PHE A 111 -18.37 -23.56 26.23
N THR A 112 -17.45 -23.97 27.11
CA THR A 112 -16.36 -23.14 27.65
C THR A 112 -14.98 -23.66 27.27
N ARG A 113 -14.85 -24.96 26.97
CA ARG A 113 -13.58 -25.56 26.51
C ARG A 113 -13.82 -26.50 25.34
N PHE A 114 -13.01 -26.37 24.31
CA PHE A 114 -13.03 -27.21 23.12
C PHE A 114 -11.59 -27.62 22.78
N LYS A 115 -11.20 -28.85 23.11
CA LYS A 115 -9.86 -29.36 22.88
C LYS A 115 -9.89 -30.49 21.86
N CYS A 116 -9.06 -30.38 20.83
CA CYS A 116 -8.88 -31.41 19.81
C CYS A 116 -7.41 -31.80 19.74
N TYR A 117 -7.16 -33.10 19.74
CA TYR A 117 -5.88 -33.72 19.45
C TYR A 117 -6.10 -34.65 18.26
N GLU A 118 -5.35 -34.46 17.18
CA GLU A 118 -5.45 -35.27 15.96
C GLU A 118 -6.87 -35.30 15.35
N LEU A 119 -7.54 -34.15 15.25
CA LEU A 119 -8.82 -34.05 14.54
C LEU A 119 -8.58 -34.03 13.04
N ARG A 120 -9.23 -34.92 12.29
CA ARG A 120 -9.24 -34.90 10.83
C ARG A 120 -10.64 -34.56 10.34
N THR A 121 -10.83 -33.42 9.70
CA THR A 121 -12.13 -33.05 9.12
C THR A 121 -12.00 -32.06 7.97
N LYS A 122 -12.94 -32.09 7.02
CA LYS A 122 -12.97 -31.04 5.98
C LYS A 122 -13.50 -29.71 6.51
N LYS A 123 -14.35 -29.74 7.53
CA LYS A 123 -15.01 -28.54 8.04
C LYS A 123 -15.21 -28.60 9.55
N LEU A 124 -14.82 -27.54 10.24
CA LEU A 124 -15.07 -27.32 11.67
C LEU A 124 -15.88 -26.04 11.83
N ASN A 125 -17.15 -26.15 12.26
CA ASN A 125 -18.00 -25.00 12.55
C ASN A 125 -18.30 -24.96 14.05
N LEU A 126 -17.90 -23.88 14.71
CA LEU A 126 -18.15 -23.64 16.12
C LEU A 126 -19.03 -22.40 16.27
N LEU A 127 -20.29 -22.60 16.65
CA LEU A 127 -21.28 -21.56 16.88
C LEU A 127 -21.72 -21.58 18.35
N ASN A 128 -21.28 -20.59 19.11
CA ASN A 128 -21.65 -20.45 20.53
C ASN A 128 -22.53 -19.21 20.71
N ARG A 129 -23.85 -19.40 20.49
CA ARG A 129 -24.88 -18.34 20.54
C ARG A 129 -25.92 -18.65 21.62
N LYS A 130 -25.62 -18.42 22.89
CA LYS A 130 -26.60 -18.29 23.98
C LYS A 130 -25.87 -17.90 25.27
N GLY A 131 -25.88 -16.62 25.60
CA GLY A 131 -25.79 -16.13 26.98
C GLY A 131 -27.00 -15.25 27.20
N LEU A 132 -27.71 -15.41 28.32
CA LEU A 132 -28.65 -14.37 28.74
C LEU A 132 -27.83 -13.09 28.94
N LEU A 133 -28.23 -12.00 28.28
CA LEU A 133 -27.64 -10.66 28.46
C LEU A 133 -27.47 -10.39 29.96
N GLY A 134 -26.22 -10.38 30.44
CA GLY A 134 -25.88 -10.03 31.82
C GLY A 134 -25.26 -11.13 32.71
N GLU A 135 -25.25 -12.41 32.30
CA GLU A 135 -24.44 -13.39 33.02
C GLU A 135 -22.96 -13.20 32.66
N LYS A 136 -22.07 -13.22 33.66
CA LYS A 136 -20.61 -13.24 33.45
C LYS A 136 -20.25 -14.52 32.68
N SER A 137 -20.26 -14.43 31.35
CA SER A 137 -19.82 -15.48 30.46
C SER A 137 -18.33 -15.71 30.71
N GLY A 138 -17.98 -16.93 31.10
CA GLY A 138 -16.58 -17.34 31.18
C GLY A 138 -15.91 -17.25 29.81
N GLU A 139 -14.59 -17.08 29.83
CA GLU A 139 -13.72 -17.15 28.65
C GLU A 139 -13.87 -18.52 27.97
N ILE A 140 -13.89 -18.52 26.63
CA ILE A 140 -13.94 -19.75 25.83
C ILE A 140 -12.53 -20.09 25.38
N TYR A 141 -12.08 -21.30 25.67
CA TYR A 141 -10.77 -21.80 25.27
C TYR A 141 -10.91 -22.87 24.17
N ILE A 142 -10.32 -22.62 23.01
CA ILE A 142 -10.27 -23.52 21.87
C ILE A 142 -8.81 -23.92 21.65
N TYR A 143 -8.53 -25.21 21.67
CA TYR A 143 -7.19 -25.76 21.48
C TYR A 143 -7.24 -26.82 20.38
N LEU A 144 -6.49 -26.60 19.32
CA LEU A 144 -6.26 -27.57 18.27
C LEU A 144 -4.79 -27.96 18.31
N GLN A 145 -4.52 -29.26 18.20
CA GLN A 145 -3.18 -29.79 18.13
C GLN A 145 -3.13 -30.97 17.16
N ASP A 146 -2.08 -31.00 16.33
CA ASP A 146 -1.80 -32.09 15.38
C ASP A 146 -3.01 -32.41 14.47
N SER A 147 -3.87 -31.41 14.19
CA SER A 147 -5.15 -31.56 13.48
C SER A 147 -5.02 -31.23 12.00
N ASP A 148 -5.73 -31.97 11.16
CA ASP A 148 -5.84 -31.73 9.71
C ASP A 148 -7.27 -31.27 9.40
N VAL A 149 -7.45 -29.94 9.37
CA VAL A 149 -8.75 -29.29 9.21
C VAL A 149 -8.73 -28.40 7.99
N PHE A 150 -9.44 -28.78 6.93
CA PHE A 150 -9.40 -27.97 5.71
C PHE A 150 -9.98 -26.55 5.91
N MET A 151 -11.08 -26.41 6.65
CA MET A 151 -11.70 -25.12 6.93
C MET A 151 -12.30 -25.04 8.34
N THR A 152 -11.98 -23.99 9.07
CA THR A 152 -12.49 -23.68 10.41
C THR A 152 -13.27 -22.37 10.41
N SER A 153 -14.47 -22.38 10.98
CA SER A 153 -15.34 -21.21 11.14
C SER A 153 -15.83 -21.13 12.58
N ILE A 154 -15.45 -20.08 13.28
CA ILE A 154 -15.79 -19.84 14.68
C ILE A 154 -16.65 -18.56 14.76
N SER A 155 -17.78 -18.64 15.43
CA SER A 155 -18.67 -17.51 15.69
C SER A 155 -19.15 -17.59 17.14
N ILE A 156 -18.66 -16.66 17.96
CA ILE A 156 -18.88 -16.64 19.39
C ILE A 156 -19.37 -15.26 19.79
N LEU A 157 -20.68 -15.12 19.93
CA LEU A 157 -21.33 -13.83 20.17
C LEU A 157 -21.00 -13.30 21.58
N ASP A 158 -20.50 -12.06 21.65
CA ASP A 158 -20.32 -11.27 22.88
C ASP A 158 -19.47 -11.92 23.98
N ARG A 159 -18.48 -12.74 23.63
CA ARG A 159 -17.54 -13.35 24.61
C ARG A 159 -16.09 -13.16 24.24
N SER A 160 -15.23 -13.29 25.24
CA SER A 160 -13.77 -13.38 25.05
C SER A 160 -13.40 -14.83 24.72
N ILE A 161 -12.54 -15.00 23.73
CA ILE A 161 -12.09 -16.31 23.25
C ILE A 161 -10.58 -16.34 23.17
N GLU A 162 -10.04 -17.48 23.57
CA GLU A 162 -8.64 -17.84 23.37
C GLU A 162 -8.59 -19.02 22.42
N VAL A 163 -7.86 -18.87 21.33
CA VAL A 163 -7.63 -19.91 20.34
C VAL A 163 -6.13 -20.19 20.30
N GLU A 164 -5.75 -21.43 20.56
CA GLU A 164 -4.38 -21.90 20.45
C GLU A 164 -4.29 -23.01 19.41
N LEU A 165 -3.38 -22.85 18.44
CA LEU A 165 -3.08 -23.81 17.37
C LEU A 165 -1.66 -24.35 17.54
N LYS A 166 -1.45 -25.64 17.28
CA LYS A 166 -0.15 -26.30 17.44
C LYS A 166 0.04 -27.46 16.45
N ASN A 167 1.00 -27.31 15.53
CA ASN A 167 1.30 -28.28 14.46
C ASN A 167 0.06 -28.68 13.62
N ASP A 168 -0.86 -27.74 13.42
CA ASP A 168 -2.09 -27.98 12.68
C ASP A 168 -1.91 -27.69 11.18
N LYS A 169 -2.65 -28.41 10.35
CA LYS A 169 -2.77 -28.15 8.91
C LYS A 169 -4.15 -27.55 8.63
N ILE A 170 -4.21 -26.22 8.50
CA ILE A 170 -5.47 -25.50 8.33
C ILE A 170 -5.42 -24.56 7.13
N LYS A 171 -6.18 -24.87 6.08
CA LYS A 171 -6.16 -24.01 4.87
C LYS A 171 -6.92 -22.71 5.08
N SER A 172 -8.05 -22.73 5.78
CA SER A 172 -8.85 -21.52 6.02
C SER A 172 -9.34 -21.46 7.46
N PHE A 173 -9.06 -20.35 8.14
CA PHE A 173 -9.47 -20.09 9.51
C PHE A 173 -10.25 -18.78 9.58
N ASN A 174 -11.50 -18.82 10.01
CA ASN A 174 -12.36 -17.64 10.12
C ASN A 174 -12.93 -17.53 11.53
N VAL A 175 -12.74 -16.38 12.18
CA VAL A 175 -13.40 -16.02 13.44
C VAL A 175 -14.25 -14.78 13.22
N LYS A 176 -15.48 -14.81 13.72
CA LYS A 176 -16.37 -13.67 13.64
C LYS A 176 -17.21 -13.38 14.87
N GLU A 177 -17.74 -12.16 14.94
CA GLU A 177 -18.77 -11.73 15.90
C GLU A 177 -18.33 -11.89 17.36
N THR A 178 -17.05 -11.67 17.67
CA THR A 178 -16.46 -11.97 18.99
C THR A 178 -16.11 -10.69 19.74
N LYS A 179 -16.20 -10.69 21.07
CA LYS A 179 -15.84 -9.50 21.86
C LYS A 179 -14.32 -9.30 21.92
N GLN A 180 -13.61 -10.29 22.43
CA GLN A 180 -12.15 -10.27 22.51
C GLN A 180 -11.57 -11.57 21.98
N LEU A 181 -10.51 -11.49 21.19
CA LEU A 181 -9.80 -12.64 20.63
C LEU A 181 -8.34 -12.60 21.05
N LEU A 182 -7.90 -13.62 21.79
CA LEU A 182 -6.50 -13.97 21.94
C LEU A 182 -6.20 -15.16 21.02
N PHE A 183 -5.49 -14.92 19.92
CA PHE A 183 -5.14 -15.95 18.96
C PHE A 183 -3.65 -16.24 19.03
N ILE A 184 -3.31 -17.49 19.35
CA ILE A 184 -1.95 -17.96 19.64
C ILE A 184 -1.62 -19.06 18.64
N ILE A 185 -0.59 -18.84 17.83
CA ILE A 185 -0.03 -19.84 16.94
C ILE A 185 1.27 -20.34 17.59
N LYS A 186 1.43 -21.66 17.70
CA LYS A 186 2.65 -22.30 18.19
C LYS A 186 3.12 -23.37 17.21
N GLU A 187 4.41 -23.49 17.03
CA GLU A 187 5.06 -24.54 16.22
C GLU A 187 4.59 -24.52 14.74
N ASP A 188 5.04 -25.46 13.93
CA ASP A 188 4.98 -25.41 12.46
C ASP A 188 3.57 -25.70 11.91
N ASN A 189 2.66 -24.72 11.96
CA ASN A 189 1.32 -24.85 11.37
C ASN A 189 1.36 -24.56 9.84
N GLU A 190 0.55 -25.27 9.07
CA GLU A 190 0.34 -24.96 7.65
C GLU A 190 -0.93 -24.12 7.50
N LEU A 191 -0.81 -22.80 7.63
CA LEU A 191 -1.91 -21.84 7.54
C LEU A 191 -1.90 -21.13 6.18
N ARG A 192 -3.01 -21.19 5.42
CA ARG A 192 -3.08 -20.39 4.17
C ARG A 192 -3.79 -19.07 4.39
N GLN A 193 -5.06 -19.14 4.79
CA GLN A 193 -5.89 -17.94 4.93
C GLN A 193 -6.47 -17.83 6.34
N ILE A 194 -6.26 -16.69 6.99
CA ILE A 194 -6.87 -16.35 8.27
C ILE A 194 -7.71 -15.08 8.09
N SER A 195 -8.94 -15.10 8.61
CA SER A 195 -9.85 -13.97 8.54
C SER A 195 -10.51 -13.70 9.89
N PHE A 196 -10.51 -12.44 10.30
CA PHE A 196 -11.13 -11.94 11.52
C PHE A 196 -12.17 -10.88 11.14
N ASN A 197 -13.42 -11.08 11.54
CA ASN A 197 -14.53 -10.23 11.14
C ASN A 197 -15.39 -9.80 12.33
N ASP A 198 -15.66 -8.50 12.49
CA ASP A 198 -16.54 -7.98 13.55
C ASP A 198 -16.04 -8.39 14.96
N ILE A 199 -14.78 -8.09 15.27
CA ILE A 199 -14.17 -8.39 16.58
C ILE A 199 -13.78 -7.09 17.29
N GLU A 200 -14.29 -6.84 18.51
CA GLU A 200 -14.03 -5.56 19.19
C GLU A 200 -12.55 -5.39 19.58
N ASP A 201 -11.87 -6.48 19.97
CA ASP A 201 -10.48 -6.45 20.41
C ASP A 201 -9.71 -7.72 20.00
N VAL A 202 -8.75 -7.60 19.09
CA VAL A 202 -7.89 -8.69 18.63
C VAL A 202 -6.47 -8.53 19.18
N THR A 203 -5.98 -9.60 19.82
CA THR A 203 -4.59 -9.82 20.20
C THR A 203 -4.06 -11.08 19.50
N LEU A 204 -2.99 -10.92 18.71
CA LEU A 204 -2.31 -12.00 18.02
C LEU A 204 -0.92 -12.23 18.60
N LYS A 205 -0.53 -13.51 18.73
CA LYS A 205 0.78 -13.96 19.20
C LYS A 205 1.29 -15.14 18.37
N GLY A 206 2.58 -15.14 18.04
CA GLY A 206 3.25 -16.24 17.33
C GLY A 206 2.96 -16.28 15.82
N LEU A 207 2.61 -15.15 15.22
CA LEU A 207 2.41 -14.99 13.77
C LEU A 207 3.58 -15.50 12.92
N TYR A 208 4.82 -15.47 13.43
CA TYR A 208 6.03 -15.94 12.77
C TYR A 208 6.42 -17.37 13.11
N GLU A 209 5.60 -18.13 13.85
CA GLU A 209 5.85 -19.57 14.04
C GLU A 209 5.36 -20.41 12.86
N SER A 210 4.70 -19.81 11.86
CA SER A 210 4.09 -20.55 10.75
C SER A 210 3.93 -19.67 9.50
N PRO A 211 4.08 -20.21 8.27
CA PRO A 211 3.77 -19.48 7.04
C PRO A 211 2.27 -19.19 6.96
N ILE A 212 1.90 -17.99 6.52
CA ILE A 212 0.52 -17.54 6.31
C ILE A 212 0.42 -16.84 4.94
N GLU A 213 -0.33 -17.41 4.00
CA GLU A 213 -0.49 -16.77 2.67
C GLU A 213 -1.25 -15.43 2.79
N SER A 214 -2.32 -15.36 3.58
CA SER A 214 -3.14 -14.16 3.72
C SER A 214 -3.79 -14.04 5.09
N LEU A 215 -3.64 -12.87 5.72
CA LEU A 215 -4.24 -12.50 6.99
C LEU A 215 -5.16 -11.28 6.80
N ALA A 216 -6.45 -11.43 7.04
CA ALA A 216 -7.43 -10.37 6.82
C ALA A 216 -8.18 -10.00 8.11
N PHE A 217 -8.34 -8.70 8.34
CA PHE A 217 -9.14 -8.12 9.41
C PHE A 217 -10.20 -7.21 8.79
N THR A 218 -11.47 -7.45 9.11
CA THR A 218 -12.59 -6.61 8.67
C THR A 218 -13.39 -6.17 9.88
N ASN A 219 -13.61 -4.85 10.04
CA ASN A 219 -14.37 -4.29 11.16
C ASN A 219 -13.86 -4.77 12.53
N CYS A 220 -12.53 -4.74 12.73
CA CYS A 220 -11.89 -5.22 13.94
C CYS A 220 -11.25 -4.07 14.73
N GLY A 221 -11.34 -4.11 16.06
CA GLY A 221 -10.47 -3.34 16.93
C GLY A 221 -9.19 -4.13 17.24
N ILE A 222 -8.03 -3.55 16.91
CA ILE A 222 -6.74 -4.21 17.02
C ILE A 222 -6.01 -3.59 18.21
N SER A 223 -5.79 -4.37 19.27
CA SER A 223 -5.02 -3.90 20.43
C SER A 223 -3.55 -4.26 20.34
N GLN A 224 -3.25 -5.43 19.78
CA GLN A 224 -1.89 -5.96 19.77
C GLN A 224 -1.71 -6.96 18.63
N LEU A 225 -0.97 -6.54 17.60
CA LEU A 225 -0.32 -7.43 16.65
C LEU A 225 1.12 -7.66 17.13
N THR A 226 1.30 -8.27 18.29
CA THR A 226 2.68 -8.56 18.70
C THR A 226 3.25 -9.61 17.79
N ASP A 227 4.41 -9.32 17.19
CA ASP A 227 5.36 -10.39 17.00
C ASP A 227 6.82 -9.95 16.82
N TYR A 228 7.61 -10.28 17.84
CA TYR A 228 8.81 -11.10 17.70
C TYR A 228 9.06 -11.64 19.12
N GLY A 229 8.82 -12.92 19.37
CA GLY A 229 9.37 -13.55 20.58
C GLY A 229 10.90 -13.43 20.52
N GLU A 230 11.57 -13.15 21.63
CA GLU A 230 13.05 -13.11 21.74
C GLU A 230 13.69 -14.49 21.47
N ARG A 231 13.32 -15.20 20.39
CA ARG A 231 14.08 -16.34 19.88
C ARG A 231 15.31 -15.73 19.21
N GLY A 232 16.40 -15.61 19.99
CA GLY A 232 17.66 -14.97 19.62
C GLY A 232 18.49 -15.71 18.57
N ASP A 233 17.85 -16.46 17.66
CA ASP A 233 18.50 -17.19 16.58
C ASP A 233 18.05 -16.60 15.23
N ASP A 234 18.93 -15.85 14.58
CA ASP A 234 18.69 -15.16 13.30
C ASP A 234 18.44 -16.11 12.11
N ASP A 235 18.79 -17.40 12.24
CA ASP A 235 18.79 -18.37 11.13
C ASP A 235 17.39 -18.90 10.74
N TYR A 236 16.38 -18.80 11.61
CA TYR A 236 15.04 -19.35 11.36
C TYR A 236 14.12 -18.45 10.51
N LEU A 237 14.63 -17.30 10.07
CA LEU A 237 13.81 -16.26 9.50
C LEU A 237 13.37 -16.53 8.06
N GLU A 238 14.11 -17.30 7.27
CA GLU A 238 13.86 -17.41 5.81
C GLU A 238 12.54 -18.14 5.45
N GLU A 239 12.05 -19.02 6.32
CA GLU A 239 10.92 -19.93 6.01
C GLU A 239 9.54 -19.40 6.45
N ASN A 240 9.48 -18.44 7.38
CA ASN A 240 8.22 -17.95 7.93
C ASN A 240 7.78 -16.66 7.25
N GLN A 241 6.91 -16.82 6.25
CA GLN A 241 6.43 -15.72 5.40
C GLN A 241 4.93 -15.51 5.59
N ILE A 242 4.56 -14.32 6.09
CA ILE A 242 3.23 -13.76 5.87
C ILE A 242 3.29 -13.04 4.55
N ALA A 243 2.57 -13.51 3.53
CA ALA A 243 2.64 -12.88 2.21
C ALA A 243 1.77 -11.62 2.13
N GLU A 244 0.57 -11.65 2.72
CA GLU A 244 -0.36 -10.52 2.68
C GLU A 244 -1.06 -10.26 4.03
N ILE A 245 -1.18 -8.99 4.42
CA ILE A 245 -2.03 -8.52 5.51
C ILE A 245 -3.03 -7.49 4.97
N HIS A 246 -4.32 -7.72 5.23
CA HIS A 246 -5.41 -6.82 4.84
C HIS A 246 -6.09 -6.25 6.08
N LEU A 247 -6.02 -4.94 6.27
CA LEU A 247 -6.74 -4.20 7.31
C LEU A 247 -7.86 -3.39 6.66
N LYS A 248 -9.10 -3.80 6.88
CA LYS A 248 -10.29 -3.13 6.34
C LYS A 248 -11.25 -2.71 7.43
N ASP A 249 -11.72 -1.47 7.41
CA ASP A 249 -12.67 -0.92 8.40
C ASP A 249 -12.18 -1.11 9.86
N CYS A 250 -10.86 -1.16 10.08
CA CYS A 250 -10.29 -1.49 11.38
C CYS A 250 -10.07 -0.24 12.25
N THR A 251 -10.07 -0.46 13.56
CA THR A 251 -9.67 0.53 14.55
C THR A 251 -8.50 0.03 15.39
N THR A 252 -7.67 0.93 15.95
CA THR A 252 -6.62 0.54 16.89
C THR A 252 -6.93 1.11 18.27
N LEU A 253 -7.24 0.22 19.22
CA LEU A 253 -7.61 0.62 20.59
C LEU A 253 -6.39 0.97 21.45
N LYS A 254 -5.22 0.44 21.09
CA LYS A 254 -3.93 0.68 21.71
C LYS A 254 -2.89 0.89 20.62
N LYS A 255 -1.69 1.36 20.99
CA LYS A 255 -0.56 1.43 20.07
C LYS A 255 -0.30 0.04 19.50
N CYS A 256 -0.57 -0.12 18.21
CA CYS A 256 -0.36 -1.37 17.49
C CYS A 256 0.95 -1.27 16.71
N SER A 257 1.83 -2.27 16.83
CA SER A 257 3.08 -2.32 16.10
C SER A 257 3.09 -3.57 15.23
N ILE A 258 3.27 -3.42 13.92
CA ILE A 258 3.49 -4.49 12.96
C ILE A 258 4.98 -4.49 12.65
N GLU A 259 5.70 -5.51 13.11
CA GLU A 259 7.13 -5.70 12.81
C GLU A 259 7.23 -6.63 11.61
N ILE A 260 7.83 -6.21 10.50
CA ILE A 260 7.85 -6.93 9.22
C ILE A 260 9.25 -7.56 9.02
N PRO A 261 9.38 -8.90 9.05
CA PRO A 261 10.66 -9.58 8.84
C PRO A 261 11.00 -9.78 7.36
N HIS A 262 10.02 -9.80 6.47
CA HIS A 262 10.24 -10.09 5.05
C HIS A 262 9.33 -9.24 4.17
N PRO A 263 9.59 -9.19 2.85
CA PRO A 263 8.68 -8.55 1.90
C PRO A 263 7.25 -9.02 2.12
N LEU A 264 6.41 -8.07 2.52
CA LEU A 264 5.01 -8.28 2.84
C LEU A 264 4.18 -7.33 1.97
N GLN A 265 3.01 -7.78 1.53
CA GLN A 265 1.99 -6.87 1.03
C GLN A 265 1.04 -6.46 2.16
N LEU A 266 1.04 -5.19 2.56
CA LEU A 266 0.15 -4.66 3.59
C LEU A 266 -0.85 -3.70 2.96
N TYR A 267 -2.13 -4.00 3.12
CA TYR A 267 -3.26 -3.22 2.64
C TYR A 267 -3.98 -2.57 3.82
N VAL A 268 -4.14 -1.24 3.79
CA VAL A 268 -4.82 -0.46 4.82
C VAL A 268 -5.92 0.37 4.18
N GLU A 269 -7.17 -0.05 4.35
CA GLU A 269 -8.35 0.49 3.68
C GLU A 269 -9.44 0.85 4.71
N GLU A 270 -10.01 2.04 4.58
CA GLU A 270 -11.17 2.49 5.40
C GLU A 270 -10.92 2.44 6.92
N CYS A 271 -9.68 2.55 7.39
CA CYS A 271 -9.32 2.38 8.80
C CYS A 271 -9.37 3.70 9.60
N LYS A 272 -9.67 3.59 10.90
CA LYS A 272 -9.63 4.71 11.86
C LYS A 272 -8.78 4.35 13.08
N PHE A 273 -7.59 4.92 13.16
CA PHE A 273 -6.64 4.63 14.23
C PHE A 273 -6.75 5.64 15.38
N ASP A 274 -7.40 5.24 16.47
CA ASP A 274 -7.50 6.06 17.70
C ASP A 274 -6.16 6.10 18.48
N ALA A 275 -5.23 5.19 18.17
CA ALA A 275 -3.86 5.14 18.64
C ALA A 275 -2.92 4.88 17.46
N PRO A 276 -1.61 5.22 17.52
CA PRO A 276 -0.75 5.09 16.36
C PRO A 276 -0.58 3.63 15.90
N LEU A 277 -0.74 3.40 14.58
CA LEU A 277 -0.31 2.19 13.90
C LEU A 277 1.16 2.34 13.50
N VAL A 278 2.05 1.56 14.12
CA VAL A 278 3.48 1.53 13.82
C VAL A 278 3.78 0.35 12.89
N ILE A 279 4.45 0.60 11.78
CA ILE A 279 4.92 -0.40 10.83
C ILE A 279 6.44 -0.26 10.77
N LYS A 280 7.19 -1.28 11.15
CA LYS A 280 8.66 -1.23 11.13
C LYS A 280 9.25 -2.56 10.67
N SER A 281 10.49 -2.58 10.19
CA SER A 281 11.17 -3.86 9.97
C SER A 281 11.62 -4.48 11.29
N VAL A 282 11.66 -5.81 11.35
CA VAL A 282 12.33 -6.55 12.43
C VAL A 282 13.85 -6.33 12.37
N TYR A 283 14.37 -6.18 11.15
CA TYR A 283 15.81 -6.06 10.92
C TYR A 283 16.23 -4.61 10.97
N LYS A 284 17.36 -4.36 11.63
CA LYS A 284 17.98 -3.02 11.67
C LYS A 284 18.54 -2.63 10.31
N ASP A 285 18.95 -3.61 9.53
CA ASP A 285 19.47 -3.43 8.18
C ASP A 285 18.32 -3.61 7.18
N VAL A 286 18.21 -2.64 6.28
CA VAL A 286 17.15 -2.54 5.28
C VAL A 286 17.30 -3.73 4.30
N HIS A 287 16.34 -4.66 4.29
CA HIS A 287 16.35 -5.77 3.32
C HIS A 287 16.44 -5.29 1.87
N SER A 288 17.05 -6.11 1.03
CA SER A 288 17.20 -5.81 -0.41
C SER A 288 15.87 -5.79 -1.16
N THR A 289 14.90 -6.59 -0.72
CA THR A 289 13.57 -6.70 -1.31
C THR A 289 12.58 -5.78 -0.59
N PRO A 290 11.89 -4.87 -1.30
CA PRO A 290 10.93 -3.96 -0.68
C PRO A 290 9.61 -4.66 -0.34
N SER A 291 8.99 -4.28 0.78
CA SER A 291 7.60 -4.60 1.11
C SER A 291 6.64 -3.67 0.36
N ASP A 292 5.49 -4.16 -0.07
CA ASP A 292 4.46 -3.34 -0.72
C ASP A 292 3.45 -2.86 0.32
N LEU A 293 3.39 -1.56 0.57
CA LEU A 293 2.43 -0.95 1.48
C LEU A 293 1.43 -0.09 0.70
N ARG A 294 0.16 -0.51 0.72
CA ARG A 294 -0.96 0.20 0.08
C ARG A 294 -1.86 0.82 1.14
N ILE A 295 -2.02 2.13 1.10
CA ILE A 295 -2.87 2.90 2.00
C ILE A 295 -3.94 3.58 1.14
N GLY A 296 -5.16 3.01 1.16
CA GLY A 296 -6.24 3.35 0.24
C GLY A 296 -7.53 3.82 0.92
N ASP A 297 -8.49 4.27 0.12
CA ASP A 297 -9.81 4.71 0.57
C ASP A 297 -9.77 5.79 1.66
N LYS A 298 -10.61 5.71 2.70
CA LYS A 298 -10.74 6.74 3.74
C LYS A 298 -10.04 6.34 5.03
N ASN A 299 -8.78 6.72 5.18
CA ASN A 299 -8.02 6.47 6.41
C ASN A 299 -7.98 7.70 7.32
N SER A 300 -8.03 7.48 8.64
CA SER A 300 -7.82 8.52 9.66
C SER A 300 -7.00 8.00 10.85
N GLY A 301 -6.36 8.90 11.60
CA GLY A 301 -5.49 8.56 12.74
C GLY A 301 -3.99 8.77 12.46
N ASP A 302 -3.12 8.16 13.25
CA ASP A 302 -1.66 8.29 13.08
C ASP A 302 -1.07 6.97 12.56
N ILE A 303 -0.32 7.04 11.46
CA ILE A 303 0.41 5.90 10.86
C ILE A 303 1.90 6.25 10.86
N LEU A 304 2.72 5.40 11.47
CA LEU A 304 4.17 5.58 11.58
C LEU A 304 4.88 4.42 10.90
N ILE A 305 5.61 4.70 9.82
CA ILE A 305 6.40 3.71 9.06
C ILE A 305 7.88 3.99 9.32
N GLU A 306 8.61 3.07 9.95
CA GLU A 306 10.02 3.29 10.33
C GLU A 306 10.94 2.17 9.87
N HIS A 307 12.16 2.52 9.44
CA HIS A 307 13.27 1.56 9.27
C HIS A 307 12.92 0.34 8.41
N ILE A 308 12.25 0.56 7.27
CA ILE A 308 11.83 -0.52 6.36
C ILE A 308 12.11 -0.14 4.90
N ASN A 309 12.40 -1.12 4.05
CA ASN A 309 12.42 -0.94 2.60
C ASN A 309 11.00 -1.10 2.04
N VAL A 310 10.44 -0.09 1.38
CA VAL A 310 9.03 -0.10 0.99
C VAL A 310 8.77 0.46 -0.40
N ASN A 311 7.79 -0.16 -1.08
CA ASN A 311 7.00 0.47 -2.12
C ASN A 311 5.73 1.03 -1.48
N LEU A 312 5.54 2.34 -1.56
CA LEU A 312 4.38 3.02 -0.99
C LEU A 312 3.38 3.35 -2.10
N ASN A 313 2.14 2.93 -1.92
CA ASN A 313 1.04 3.28 -2.82
C ASN A 313 -0.11 3.91 -2.03
N PHE A 314 -0.46 5.15 -2.36
CA PHE A 314 -1.53 5.91 -1.73
C PHE A 314 -2.68 6.10 -2.71
N THR A 315 -3.90 5.75 -2.29
CA THR A 315 -5.14 5.97 -3.05
C THR A 315 -6.25 6.50 -2.15
N GLY A 316 -7.33 7.06 -2.72
CA GLY A 316 -8.49 7.52 -1.94
C GLY A 316 -8.29 8.86 -1.23
N THR A 317 -8.84 9.01 -0.03
CA THR A 317 -8.80 10.25 0.76
C THR A 317 -8.10 10.03 2.11
N ASN A 318 -6.95 10.68 2.30
CA ASN A 318 -6.23 10.59 3.57
C ASN A 318 -6.62 11.71 4.54
N PHE A 319 -7.12 11.34 5.71
CA PHE A 319 -7.29 12.22 6.88
C PHE A 319 -6.26 11.92 7.98
N SER A 320 -5.36 10.96 7.77
CA SER A 320 -4.37 10.49 8.74
C SER A 320 -3.11 11.35 8.75
N ASN A 321 -2.40 11.40 9.88
CA ASN A 321 -1.01 11.84 9.91
C ASN A 321 -0.11 10.64 9.64
N ILE A 322 0.55 10.64 8.49
CA ILE A 322 1.45 9.55 8.08
C ILE A 322 2.89 10.04 8.22
N THR A 323 3.71 9.34 8.97
CA THR A 323 5.14 9.66 9.11
C THR A 323 5.96 8.48 8.64
N VAL A 324 6.78 8.68 7.61
CA VAL A 324 7.74 7.72 7.08
C VAL A 324 9.14 8.17 7.52
N LYS A 325 9.84 7.37 8.31
CA LYS A 325 11.08 7.78 8.95
C LYS A 325 12.20 6.75 8.83
N GLY A 326 13.34 7.19 8.29
CA GLY A 326 14.53 6.34 8.15
C GLY A 326 14.27 5.09 7.31
N SER A 327 13.32 5.16 6.38
CA SER A 327 12.92 4.06 5.49
C SER A 327 13.57 4.23 4.11
N GLY A 328 13.89 3.10 3.46
CA GLY A 328 14.23 3.05 2.05
C GLY A 328 12.95 3.05 1.22
N ILE A 329 12.78 4.01 0.32
CA ILE A 329 11.58 4.10 -0.53
C ILE A 329 11.98 3.77 -1.96
N ASN A 330 11.50 2.63 -2.46
CA ASN A 330 11.77 2.20 -3.82
C ASN A 330 10.77 2.84 -4.78
N ALA A 331 9.50 2.51 -4.64
CA ALA A 331 8.41 3.15 -5.38
C ALA A 331 7.57 4.04 -4.45
N LEU A 332 7.17 5.21 -4.95
CA LEU A 332 6.21 6.09 -4.30
C LEU A 332 5.11 6.49 -5.29
N THR A 333 3.92 5.93 -5.10
CA THR A 333 2.79 6.11 -6.01
C THR A 333 1.63 6.80 -5.31
N PHE A 334 1.06 7.82 -5.94
CA PHE A 334 -0.19 8.46 -5.52
C PHE A 334 -1.21 8.35 -6.66
N GLY A 335 -2.21 7.48 -6.52
CA GLY A 335 -3.22 7.24 -7.54
C GLY A 335 -4.59 7.69 -7.09
N THR A 336 -5.21 8.65 -7.80
CA THR A 336 -6.55 9.18 -7.44
C THR A 336 -6.64 9.55 -5.94
N PHE A 337 -5.61 10.24 -5.45
CA PHE A 337 -5.37 10.47 -4.02
C PHE A 337 -5.65 11.92 -3.62
N SER A 338 -6.39 12.14 -2.54
CA SER A 338 -6.63 13.48 -1.96
C SER A 338 -6.14 13.53 -0.52
N ASN A 339 -5.07 14.28 -0.28
CA ASN A 339 -4.52 14.42 1.07
C ASN A 339 -5.14 15.61 1.82
N HIS A 340 -5.79 15.32 2.96
CA HIS A 340 -6.21 16.32 3.94
C HIS A 340 -5.41 16.25 5.24
N GLY A 341 -4.82 15.09 5.54
CA GLY A 341 -3.90 14.89 6.67
C GLY A 341 -2.48 15.38 6.39
N LYS A 342 -1.55 15.12 7.32
CA LYS A 342 -0.13 15.50 7.17
C LYS A 342 0.71 14.28 6.85
N ILE A 343 1.46 14.31 5.74
CA ILE A 343 2.39 13.23 5.39
C ILE A 343 3.82 13.75 5.54
N ASN A 344 4.66 13.10 6.33
CA ASN A 344 6.05 13.50 6.54
C ASN A 344 7.01 12.38 6.14
N PHE A 345 7.94 12.68 5.25
CA PHE A 345 9.11 11.84 4.99
C PHE A 345 10.29 12.44 5.73
N ILE A 346 10.89 11.71 6.68
CA ILE A 346 11.94 12.22 7.59
C ILE A 346 13.16 11.32 7.54
N ASN A 347 14.29 11.85 7.05
CA ASN A 347 15.56 11.09 6.93
C ASN A 347 15.40 9.78 6.14
N SER A 348 14.33 9.65 5.36
CA SER A 348 14.15 8.56 4.40
C SER A 348 14.97 8.88 3.16
N ARG A 349 15.37 7.84 2.44
CA ARG A 349 16.13 7.97 1.18
C ARG A 349 15.49 7.05 0.15
N SER A 350 15.75 7.25 -1.14
CA SER A 350 15.64 6.08 -2.03
C SER A 350 16.61 5.01 -1.53
N SER A 351 16.33 3.74 -1.77
CA SER A 351 17.32 2.68 -1.48
C SER A 351 18.68 3.02 -2.12
N GLU A 352 19.79 2.73 -1.42
CA GLU A 352 21.14 3.13 -1.85
C GLU A 352 21.54 2.47 -3.18
N GLU A 353 22.54 3.01 -3.88
CA GLU A 353 23.02 2.48 -5.18
C GLU A 353 23.42 0.99 -5.14
N GLU A 354 23.88 0.48 -4.01
CA GLU A 354 24.18 -0.95 -3.83
C GLU A 354 22.90 -1.81 -3.89
N PHE A 355 21.76 -1.28 -3.45
CA PHE A 355 20.43 -1.89 -3.57
C PHE A 355 19.80 -1.64 -4.96
N LEU A 356 20.04 -0.47 -5.57
CA LEU A 356 19.46 -0.07 -6.87
C LEU A 356 19.93 -0.93 -8.06
N LYS A 357 21.06 -1.63 -7.95
CA LYS A 357 21.52 -2.56 -9.00
C LYS A 357 20.50 -3.67 -9.28
N ALA A 358 19.58 -3.96 -8.35
CA ALA A 358 18.60 -5.02 -8.51
C ALA A 358 17.38 -4.65 -9.37
N ASN A 359 17.01 -3.36 -9.54
CA ASN A 359 15.88 -3.02 -10.43
C ASN A 359 15.79 -1.52 -10.78
N LYS A 360 16.31 -1.14 -11.96
CA LYS A 360 16.11 0.21 -12.53
C LYS A 360 14.63 0.60 -12.71
N TYR A 361 13.73 -0.37 -12.73
CA TYR A 361 12.29 -0.17 -12.93
C TYR A 361 11.50 0.10 -11.65
N THR A 362 12.05 -0.18 -10.46
CA THR A 362 11.29 -0.03 -9.21
C THR A 362 11.51 1.31 -8.52
N ASN A 363 12.49 2.12 -8.97
CA ASN A 363 12.83 3.39 -8.34
C ASN A 363 12.11 4.59 -9.00
N HIS A 364 10.86 4.83 -8.63
CA HIS A 364 10.01 5.86 -9.24
C HIS A 364 9.11 6.59 -8.24
N LEU A 365 8.82 7.85 -8.55
CA LEU A 365 7.79 8.67 -7.92
C LEU A 365 6.74 9.03 -8.97
N THR A 366 5.52 8.52 -8.82
CA THR A 366 4.43 8.77 -9.76
C THR A 366 3.20 9.25 -9.01
N ALA A 367 2.59 10.34 -9.48
CA ALA A 367 1.28 10.77 -9.02
C ALA A 367 0.35 11.02 -10.19
N TYR A 368 -0.90 10.58 -10.10
CA TYR A 368 -1.91 10.82 -11.12
C TYR A 368 -3.28 11.15 -10.51
N ASP A 369 -3.97 12.13 -11.11
CA ASP A 369 -5.31 12.60 -10.70
C ASP A 369 -5.42 12.84 -9.18
N SER A 370 -4.38 13.46 -8.59
CA SER A 370 -4.21 13.56 -7.15
C SER A 370 -4.07 15.00 -6.64
N ILE A 371 -4.34 15.22 -5.35
CA ILE A 371 -4.11 16.47 -4.61
C ILE A 371 -3.15 16.16 -3.47
N LEU A 372 -1.89 16.57 -3.63
CA LEU A 372 -0.77 16.28 -2.73
C LEU A 372 -0.51 17.41 -1.73
N ASP A 373 -1.56 17.93 -1.11
CA ASP A 373 -1.42 18.98 -0.10
C ASP A 373 -0.79 18.43 1.19
N ASN A 374 -0.10 19.26 1.98
CA ASN A 374 0.45 18.89 3.29
C ASN A 374 1.43 17.69 3.31
N ILE A 375 2.11 17.42 2.20
CA ILE A 375 3.18 16.41 2.12
C ILE A 375 4.54 17.10 2.28
N ASN A 376 5.32 16.68 3.28
CA ASN A 376 6.58 17.30 3.65
C ASN A 376 7.75 16.32 3.48
N PHE A 377 8.73 16.69 2.66
CA PHE A 377 9.92 15.89 2.37
C PHE A 377 11.13 16.42 3.13
N HIS A 378 11.25 16.10 4.42
CA HIS A 378 12.35 16.55 5.28
C HIS A 378 13.63 15.75 5.03
N PHE A 379 14.66 16.41 4.50
CA PHE A 379 15.95 15.80 4.14
C PHE A 379 15.83 14.62 3.15
N PHE A 380 14.76 14.59 2.36
CA PHE A 380 14.58 13.63 1.28
C PHE A 380 14.94 14.31 -0.04
N ASP A 381 15.85 13.72 -0.81
CA ASP A 381 16.18 14.19 -2.15
C ASP A 381 15.30 13.49 -3.18
N LEU A 382 14.37 14.21 -3.81
CA LEU A 382 13.51 13.64 -4.85
C LEU A 382 14.31 13.17 -6.07
N ASN A 383 15.50 13.72 -6.32
CA ASN A 383 16.37 13.32 -7.44
C ASN A 383 16.92 11.91 -7.30
N SER A 384 16.78 11.32 -6.11
CA SER A 384 17.12 9.94 -5.85
C SER A 384 16.18 8.96 -6.57
N PHE A 385 14.96 9.39 -6.96
CA PHE A 385 14.09 8.63 -7.85
C PHE A 385 14.58 8.72 -9.30
N SER A 386 14.69 7.57 -9.98
CA SER A 386 15.12 7.52 -11.37
C SER A 386 14.08 8.09 -12.34
N GLN A 387 12.81 8.06 -11.94
CA GLN A 387 11.67 8.56 -12.71
C GLN A 387 10.74 9.33 -11.77
N ILE A 388 10.44 10.58 -12.12
CA ILE A 388 9.51 11.44 -11.37
C ILE A 388 8.43 11.92 -12.31
N GLN A 389 7.18 11.73 -11.92
CA GLN A 389 6.05 12.11 -12.72
C GLN A 389 4.84 12.58 -11.90
N PHE A 390 4.21 13.64 -12.37
CA PHE A 390 2.94 14.15 -11.87
C PHE A 390 2.00 14.33 -13.07
N ILE A 391 0.86 13.63 -13.09
CA ILE A 391 -0.16 13.66 -14.14
C ILE A 391 -1.44 14.24 -13.56
N ASN A 392 -1.98 15.33 -14.11
CA ASN A 392 -3.22 15.95 -13.59
C ASN A 392 -3.23 16.12 -12.06
N THR A 393 -2.07 16.35 -11.46
CA THR A 393 -1.88 16.33 -10.01
C THR A 393 -1.59 17.73 -9.50
N ASN A 394 -2.25 18.12 -8.41
CA ASN A 394 -1.95 19.35 -7.68
C ASN A 394 -0.84 19.07 -6.64
N ILE A 395 0.31 19.73 -6.81
CA ILE A 395 1.48 19.61 -5.93
C ILE A 395 1.75 20.88 -5.11
N LEU A 396 0.93 21.93 -5.24
CA LEU A 396 1.19 23.23 -4.62
C LEU A 396 1.22 23.19 -3.09
N GLY A 397 0.53 22.24 -2.45
CA GLY A 397 0.59 22.08 -0.99
C GLY A 397 1.79 21.26 -0.49
N MET A 398 2.65 20.73 -1.36
CA MET A 398 3.87 20.03 -0.94
C MET A 398 4.92 20.98 -0.36
N GLN A 399 5.72 20.48 0.59
CA GLN A 399 6.92 21.15 1.10
C GLN A 399 8.16 20.35 0.69
N LEU A 400 8.94 20.94 -0.22
CA LEU A 400 10.15 20.34 -0.79
C LEU A 400 11.40 21.08 -0.29
N PHE A 401 12.40 20.33 0.16
CA PHE A 401 13.74 20.86 0.46
C PHE A 401 14.67 20.75 -0.76
N HIS A 402 14.57 19.64 -1.50
CA HIS A 402 15.25 19.45 -2.78
C HIS A 402 14.20 19.32 -3.88
N TYR A 403 14.36 20.13 -4.91
CA TYR A 403 13.43 20.13 -6.03
C TYR A 403 13.87 19.12 -7.10
N PRO A 404 12.92 18.50 -7.83
CA PRO A 404 13.23 17.53 -8.87
C PRO A 404 13.93 18.20 -10.06
N GLU A 405 15.13 17.75 -10.38
CA GLU A 405 15.96 18.28 -11.44
C GLU A 405 15.37 17.99 -12.80
N ARG A 406 14.65 16.89 -13.02
CA ARG A 406 13.99 16.57 -14.30
C ARG A 406 12.76 15.70 -14.02
N LEU A 407 11.72 15.90 -14.83
CA LEU A 407 10.59 14.98 -14.92
C LEU A 407 10.93 13.89 -15.96
N ALA A 408 10.33 12.71 -15.84
CA ALA A 408 10.46 11.65 -16.82
C ALA A 408 10.03 12.13 -18.21
N ASN A 409 10.76 11.77 -19.27
CA ASN A 409 10.38 12.12 -20.65
C ASN A 409 9.40 11.09 -21.22
N TYR A 410 8.61 11.52 -22.22
CA TYR A 410 7.68 10.65 -22.95
C TYR A 410 8.35 9.39 -23.54
N SER A 411 9.59 9.50 -24.02
CA SER A 411 10.35 8.39 -24.62
C SER A 411 10.86 7.36 -23.61
N ASP A 412 10.95 7.72 -22.32
CA ASP A 412 11.80 6.99 -21.38
C ASP A 412 11.06 5.83 -20.68
N ASN A 413 9.72 5.74 -20.78
CA ASN A 413 8.93 4.55 -20.41
C ASN A 413 7.42 4.71 -20.71
N LEU A 414 6.96 4.37 -21.92
CA LEU A 414 5.51 4.34 -22.24
C LEU A 414 4.72 3.38 -21.32
N ASN A 415 5.36 2.30 -20.86
CA ASN A 415 4.71 1.28 -20.02
C ASN A 415 4.38 1.74 -18.59
N MET A 416 4.97 2.85 -18.10
CA MET A 416 4.68 3.41 -16.77
C MET A 416 3.79 4.66 -16.83
N LEU A 417 3.27 5.01 -18.01
CA LEU A 417 2.40 6.16 -18.24
C LEU A 417 0.95 5.70 -18.42
N PRO A 418 0.22 5.28 -17.37
CA PRO A 418 -1.10 4.65 -17.53
C PRO A 418 -2.18 5.57 -18.14
N CYS A 419 -1.88 6.83 -18.46
CA CYS A 419 -2.89 7.83 -18.82
C CYS A 419 -2.48 8.85 -19.91
N ILE A 420 -1.35 8.65 -20.62
CA ILE A 420 -0.90 9.63 -21.64
C ILE A 420 -0.58 8.92 -22.96
N ASP A 421 -1.54 8.92 -23.87
CA ASP A 421 -1.45 8.21 -25.14
C ASP A 421 -0.63 8.97 -26.20
N ASN A 422 -0.46 10.28 -26.06
CA ASN A 422 0.20 11.11 -27.06
C ASN A 422 1.15 12.17 -26.46
N GLU A 423 2.09 12.60 -27.29
CA GLU A 423 3.12 13.59 -26.90
C GLU A 423 2.53 14.97 -26.56
N ARG A 424 1.41 15.36 -27.19
CA ARG A 424 0.77 16.65 -26.94
C ARG A 424 0.25 16.74 -25.52
N ASP A 425 -0.46 15.72 -25.05
CA ASP A 425 -1.00 15.64 -23.70
C ASP A 425 0.13 15.55 -22.66
N PHE A 426 1.20 14.81 -22.97
CA PHE A 426 2.42 14.82 -22.17
C PHE A 426 2.98 16.25 -22.00
N ASN A 427 3.13 16.99 -23.10
CA ASN A 427 3.66 18.35 -23.07
C ASN A 427 2.74 19.31 -22.29
N ILE A 428 1.41 19.17 -22.41
CA ILE A 428 0.44 19.96 -21.63
C ILE A 428 0.60 19.69 -20.14
N ASN A 429 0.70 18.41 -19.76
CA ASN A 429 0.85 18.00 -18.37
C ASN A 429 2.20 18.46 -17.80
N ALA A 430 3.31 18.25 -18.53
CA ALA A 430 4.63 18.72 -18.12
C ALA A 430 4.65 20.25 -17.91
N LYS A 431 4.01 21.02 -18.81
CA LYS A 431 3.84 22.47 -18.64
C LYS A 431 3.16 22.80 -17.31
N PHE A 432 2.03 22.15 -17.02
CA PHE A 432 1.26 22.39 -15.79
C PHE A 432 2.10 22.05 -14.54
N THR A 433 2.79 20.91 -14.53
CA THR A 433 3.65 20.49 -13.43
C THR A 433 4.82 21.46 -13.21
N TYR A 434 5.50 21.90 -14.27
CA TYR A 434 6.59 22.89 -14.12
C TYR A 434 6.10 24.25 -13.63
N ASN A 435 4.90 24.69 -14.02
CA ASN A 435 4.30 25.91 -13.45
C ASN A 435 4.07 25.77 -11.94
N GLN A 436 3.60 24.61 -11.47
CA GLN A 436 3.43 24.38 -10.03
C GLN A 436 4.76 24.31 -9.28
N LEU A 437 5.77 23.63 -9.83
CA LEU A 437 7.14 23.62 -9.26
C LEU A 437 7.74 25.03 -9.19
N ARG A 438 7.51 25.87 -10.22
CA ARG A 438 7.90 27.28 -10.21
C ARG A 438 7.26 28.02 -9.03
N LEU A 439 5.94 27.90 -8.85
CA LEU A 439 5.22 28.56 -7.76
C LEU A 439 5.69 28.06 -6.37
N LEU A 440 5.99 26.77 -6.23
CA LEU A 440 6.60 26.20 -5.02
C LEU A 440 7.98 26.79 -4.73
N ALA A 441 8.83 26.93 -5.75
CA ALA A 441 10.14 27.55 -5.63
C ALA A 441 10.05 29.03 -5.23
N GLU A 442 9.14 29.78 -5.87
CA GLU A 442 8.87 31.19 -5.52
C GLU A 442 8.41 31.34 -4.07
N ARG A 443 7.48 30.49 -3.62
CA ARG A 443 6.97 30.51 -2.23
C ARG A 443 8.07 30.25 -1.20
N ASN A 444 9.03 29.40 -1.53
CA ASN A 444 10.16 29.08 -0.66
C ASN A 444 11.34 30.08 -0.81
N GLY A 445 11.21 31.09 -1.68
CA GLY A 445 12.26 32.08 -1.92
C GLY A 445 13.43 31.59 -2.78
N ASP A 446 13.32 30.42 -3.41
CA ASP A 446 14.32 29.89 -4.34
C ASP A 446 14.10 30.49 -5.74
N THR A 447 14.66 31.68 -5.96
CA THR A 447 14.53 32.42 -7.21
C THR A 447 15.20 31.71 -8.38
N ASP A 448 16.30 31.01 -8.14
CA ASP A 448 17.07 30.35 -9.20
C ASP A 448 16.30 29.13 -9.74
N LYS A 449 15.73 28.30 -8.86
CA LYS A 449 14.87 27.19 -9.27
C LYS A 449 13.56 27.65 -9.88
N SER A 450 12.96 28.72 -9.37
CA SER A 450 11.77 29.31 -10.00
C SER A 450 12.03 29.69 -11.47
N VAL A 451 13.12 30.42 -11.74
CA VAL A 451 13.46 30.85 -13.12
C VAL A 451 13.80 29.64 -13.99
N GLU A 452 14.49 28.63 -13.44
CA GLU A 452 14.73 27.37 -14.15
C GLU A 452 13.42 26.68 -14.54
N TYR A 453 12.48 26.50 -13.63
CA TYR A 453 11.20 25.86 -13.93
C TYR A 453 10.32 26.67 -14.87
N ARG A 454 10.34 28.00 -14.76
CA ARG A 454 9.69 28.88 -15.73
C ARG A 454 10.22 28.67 -17.15
N SER A 455 11.53 28.54 -17.31
CA SER A 455 12.15 28.28 -18.61
C SER A 455 11.69 26.94 -19.19
N ARG A 456 11.53 25.92 -18.34
CA ARG A 456 11.06 24.60 -18.78
C ARG A 456 9.58 24.61 -19.13
N GLU A 457 8.75 25.24 -18.30
CA GLU A 457 7.34 25.49 -18.56
C GLU A 457 7.16 26.12 -19.95
N GLN A 458 7.94 27.16 -20.28
CA GLN A 458 7.87 27.84 -21.58
C GLN A 458 8.30 26.94 -22.75
N ASN A 459 9.29 26.08 -22.55
CA ASN A 459 9.69 25.08 -23.55
C ASN A 459 8.58 24.08 -23.86
N TYR A 460 7.88 23.58 -22.84
CA TYR A 460 6.73 22.70 -23.04
C TYR A 460 5.53 23.46 -23.63
N LEU A 461 5.28 24.69 -23.19
CA LEU A 461 4.24 25.54 -23.76
C LEU A 461 4.44 25.73 -25.27
N ARG A 462 5.67 25.98 -25.73
CA ARG A 462 5.97 26.11 -27.16
C ARG A 462 5.47 24.90 -27.95
N ARG A 463 5.76 23.69 -27.48
CA ARG A 463 5.36 22.43 -28.13
C ARG A 463 3.84 22.20 -28.15
N THR A 464 3.07 22.97 -27.40
CA THR A 464 1.60 22.85 -27.31
C THR A 464 0.85 23.93 -28.08
N LYS A 465 1.56 24.92 -28.65
CA LYS A 465 0.96 26.06 -29.36
C LYS A 465 0.68 25.70 -30.81
N ASP A 466 -0.57 25.89 -31.23
CA ASP A 466 -0.97 25.71 -32.63
C ASP A 466 -0.66 26.96 -33.50
N ASN A 467 -0.42 28.12 -32.88
CA ASN A 467 -0.10 29.37 -33.59
C ASN A 467 1.42 29.50 -33.81
N VAL A 468 1.84 29.45 -35.08
CA VAL A 468 3.23 29.58 -35.53
C VAL A 468 3.90 30.87 -35.03
N GLY A 469 3.14 31.97 -34.92
CA GLY A 469 3.68 33.25 -34.43
C GLY A 469 4.05 33.20 -32.94
N ASP A 470 3.18 32.61 -32.12
CA ASP A 470 3.45 32.39 -30.70
C ASP A 470 4.61 31.40 -30.50
N GLU A 471 4.65 30.34 -31.31
CA GLU A 471 5.70 29.34 -31.28
C GLU A 471 7.06 29.95 -31.64
N LEU A 472 7.12 30.75 -32.71
CA LEU A 472 8.32 31.47 -33.15
C LEU A 472 8.79 32.45 -32.07
N LEU A 473 7.86 33.18 -31.43
CA LEU A 473 8.19 34.08 -30.34
C LEU A 473 8.82 33.34 -29.14
N LEU A 474 8.25 32.19 -28.76
CA LEU A 474 8.81 31.34 -27.71
C LEU A 474 10.15 30.74 -28.10
N PHE A 475 10.34 30.37 -29.38
CA PHE A 475 11.62 29.92 -29.91
C PHE A 475 12.70 31.02 -29.87
N LEU A 476 12.36 32.24 -30.28
CA LEU A 476 13.26 33.39 -30.20
C LEU A 476 13.60 33.73 -28.74
N ASN A 477 12.68 33.58 -27.80
CA ASN A 477 12.97 33.74 -26.37
C ASN A 477 13.97 32.66 -25.89
N GLU A 478 13.78 31.39 -26.29
CA GLU A 478 14.72 30.33 -25.94
C GLU A 478 16.13 30.62 -26.51
N LEU A 479 16.20 30.97 -27.79
CA LEU A 479 17.46 31.23 -28.49
C LEU A 479 18.19 32.47 -27.94
N SER A 480 17.44 33.53 -27.65
CA SER A 480 18.02 34.81 -27.27
C SER A 480 18.44 34.89 -25.81
N ASN A 481 17.71 34.31 -24.85
CA ASN A 481 18.10 34.43 -23.44
C ASN A 481 17.81 33.20 -22.59
N TRP A 482 17.52 32.06 -23.23
CA TRP A 482 17.07 30.84 -22.59
C TRP A 482 15.93 31.13 -21.60
N HIS A 483 14.90 31.83 -22.09
CA HIS A 483 13.73 32.24 -21.30
C HIS A 483 14.07 33.12 -20.08
N GLY A 484 15.07 33.98 -20.24
CA GLY A 484 15.56 34.91 -19.23
C GLY A 484 16.63 34.34 -18.29
N ARG A 485 17.08 33.09 -18.47
CA ARG A 485 18.13 32.50 -17.64
C ARG A 485 19.50 33.11 -17.89
N ASN A 486 19.84 33.46 -19.13
CA ASN A 486 21.18 33.92 -19.49
C ASN A 486 21.15 35.22 -20.29
N TRP A 487 21.60 36.32 -19.68
CA TRP A 487 21.66 37.63 -20.34
C TRP A 487 22.77 37.71 -21.39
N LEU A 488 23.86 36.93 -21.26
CA LEU A 488 24.95 36.91 -22.23
C LEU A 488 24.47 36.38 -23.58
N LEU A 489 23.57 35.38 -23.57
CA LEU A 489 22.93 34.92 -24.80
C LEU A 489 22.20 36.08 -25.50
N GLY A 490 21.60 37.02 -24.75
CA GLY A 490 20.89 38.16 -25.32
C GLY A 490 21.82 39.11 -26.04
N VAL A 491 23.02 39.32 -25.47
CA VAL A 491 24.10 40.08 -26.11
C VAL A 491 24.58 39.38 -27.38
N PHE A 492 24.88 38.08 -27.31
CA PHE A 492 25.31 37.31 -28.47
C PHE A 492 24.25 37.28 -29.58
N PHE A 493 22.98 37.10 -29.23
CA PHE A 493 21.86 37.16 -30.16
C PHE A 493 21.80 38.53 -30.84
N THR A 494 21.91 39.62 -30.06
CA THR A 494 21.90 40.99 -30.59
C THR A 494 23.04 41.22 -31.59
N LEU A 495 24.26 40.82 -31.22
CA LEU A 495 25.43 40.93 -32.09
C LEU A 495 25.25 40.09 -33.36
N PHE A 496 24.82 38.83 -33.23
CA PHE A 496 24.62 37.93 -34.36
C PHE A 496 23.51 38.41 -35.31
N SER A 497 22.38 38.88 -34.79
CA SER A 497 21.33 39.51 -35.60
C SER A 497 21.84 40.77 -36.30
N GLY A 498 22.64 41.59 -35.61
CA GLY A 498 23.30 42.74 -36.21
C GLY A 498 24.24 42.34 -37.35
N LEU A 499 24.95 41.22 -37.21
CA LEU A 499 25.88 40.72 -38.24
C LEU A 499 25.11 40.24 -39.48
N ILE A 500 24.01 39.51 -39.30
CA ILE A 500 23.13 39.09 -40.40
C ILE A 500 22.53 40.31 -41.11
N SER A 501 22.06 41.31 -40.35
CA SER A 501 21.50 42.54 -40.93
C SER A 501 22.56 43.37 -41.65
N PHE A 502 23.76 43.50 -41.09
CA PHE A 502 24.91 44.12 -41.75
C PHE A 502 25.26 43.38 -43.05
N ALA A 503 25.19 42.06 -43.03
CA ALA A 503 25.40 41.25 -44.22
C ALA A 503 24.36 41.51 -45.31
N GLY A 504 23.08 41.53 -44.94
CA GLY A 504 22.00 41.90 -45.87
C GLY A 504 22.15 43.34 -46.39
N TYR A 505 22.55 44.28 -45.53
CA TYR A 505 22.79 45.67 -45.87
C TYR A 505 23.90 45.82 -46.92
N GLN A 506 25.08 45.24 -46.67
CA GLN A 506 26.19 45.26 -47.62
C GLN A 506 25.87 44.51 -48.93
N GLY A 507 25.23 43.34 -48.83
CA GLY A 507 24.80 42.57 -50.00
C GLY A 507 23.82 43.34 -50.87
N SER A 508 22.93 44.15 -50.27
CA SER A 508 22.00 45.01 -51.01
C SER A 508 22.68 46.15 -51.78
N LEU A 509 23.89 46.53 -51.36
CA LEU A 509 24.74 47.53 -52.02
C LEU A 509 25.70 46.87 -53.04
N GLY A 510 25.63 45.56 -53.22
CA GLY A 510 26.55 44.80 -54.08
C GLY A 510 27.94 44.57 -53.47
N ILE A 511 28.08 44.76 -52.15
CA ILE A 511 29.35 44.62 -51.42
C ILE A 511 29.36 43.26 -50.70
N PHE A 512 30.39 42.45 -50.93
CA PHE A 512 30.57 41.17 -50.25
C PHE A 512 31.34 41.34 -48.94
N ILE A 513 30.66 41.11 -47.80
CA ILE A 513 31.11 41.42 -46.41
C ILE A 513 32.47 40.82 -46.07
N PHE A 514 32.79 39.64 -46.57
CA PHE A 514 34.01 38.91 -46.19
C PHE A 514 35.20 39.20 -47.12
N CYS A 515 35.03 40.08 -48.10
CA CYS A 515 36.08 40.41 -49.07
C CYS A 515 36.86 41.69 -48.70
N ASP A 516 36.34 42.54 -47.81
CA ASP A 516 37.04 43.74 -47.32
C ASP A 516 37.75 43.44 -46.00
N SER A 517 39.05 43.72 -45.92
CA SER A 517 39.84 43.61 -44.69
C SER A 517 39.28 44.42 -43.49
N ASN A 518 38.49 45.47 -43.72
CA ASN A 518 37.95 46.35 -42.69
C ASN A 518 36.53 46.00 -42.23
N TRP A 519 35.96 44.88 -42.69
CA TRP A 519 34.55 44.55 -42.45
C TRP A 519 34.15 44.52 -40.98
N ILE A 520 35.05 44.13 -40.07
CA ILE A 520 34.78 44.12 -38.62
C ILE A 520 34.62 45.54 -38.09
N ALA A 521 35.49 46.47 -38.51
CA ALA A 521 35.42 47.87 -38.09
C ALA A 521 34.13 48.53 -38.60
N ASP A 522 33.75 48.23 -39.85
CA ASP A 522 32.51 48.72 -40.43
C ASP A 522 31.27 48.08 -39.81
N TYR A 523 31.33 46.80 -39.43
CA TYR A 523 30.30 46.13 -38.65
C TYR A 523 30.12 46.78 -37.27
N ILE A 524 31.21 47.07 -36.55
CA ILE A 524 31.17 47.75 -35.24
C ILE A 524 30.56 49.15 -35.39
N ARG A 525 30.98 49.93 -36.41
CA ARG A 525 30.38 51.24 -36.71
C ARG A 525 28.89 51.11 -37.01
N TYR A 526 28.51 50.13 -37.82
CA TYR A 526 27.13 49.87 -38.18
C TYR A 526 26.25 49.63 -36.95
N ILE A 527 26.62 48.68 -36.07
CA ILE A 527 25.84 48.40 -34.86
C ILE A 527 25.87 49.55 -33.86
N ALA A 528 26.96 50.34 -33.80
CA ALA A 528 27.07 51.51 -32.91
C ALA A 528 26.11 52.64 -33.28
N THR A 529 25.60 52.66 -34.53
CA THR A 529 24.58 53.62 -34.95
C THR A 529 23.14 53.20 -34.63
N TYR A 530 22.92 52.04 -33.98
CA TYR A 530 21.57 51.60 -33.60
C TYR A 530 20.79 52.71 -32.86
N PRO A 531 19.53 53.02 -33.24
CA PRO A 531 18.65 52.30 -34.16
C PRO A 531 18.76 52.72 -35.63
N LYS A 532 19.67 53.61 -36.03
CA LYS A 532 19.78 54.06 -37.43
C LYS A 532 20.34 52.98 -38.35
N LEU A 533 21.31 52.19 -37.87
CA LEU A 533 21.96 51.09 -38.61
C LEU A 533 22.44 51.52 -40.00
N GLN A 534 23.39 52.47 -40.04
CA GLN A 534 23.96 53.05 -41.26
C GLN A 534 25.48 53.20 -41.11
N VAL A 535 26.18 53.16 -42.24
CA VAL A 535 27.59 53.55 -42.33
C VAL A 535 27.67 54.75 -43.27
N GLY A 536 28.20 55.87 -42.78
CA GLY A 536 28.09 57.19 -43.43
C GLY A 536 28.60 57.26 -44.88
N ASN A 537 29.45 56.32 -45.29
CA ASN A 537 29.98 56.26 -46.66
C ASN A 537 28.97 55.72 -47.70
N TYR A 538 27.83 55.17 -47.26
CA TYR A 538 26.89 54.45 -48.11
C TYR A 538 25.45 54.99 -48.05
N GLU A 539 25.25 56.17 -47.46
CA GLU A 539 23.92 56.75 -47.22
C GLU A 539 23.17 57.12 -48.51
N GLU A 540 23.88 57.51 -49.58
CA GLU A 540 23.29 57.97 -50.84
C GLU A 540 22.92 56.84 -51.82
N GLN A 541 23.27 55.59 -51.52
CA GLN A 541 23.11 54.42 -52.41
C GLN A 541 21.99 53.46 -51.97
N GLY A 542 21.16 53.85 -51.01
CA GLY A 542 20.11 53.00 -50.45
C GLY A 542 19.09 52.53 -51.49
N THR A 543 18.85 51.22 -51.52
CA THR A 543 17.73 50.62 -52.26
C THR A 543 16.61 50.21 -51.30
N ALA A 544 15.42 49.89 -51.82
CA ALA A 544 14.35 49.32 -51.00
C ALA A 544 14.80 48.04 -50.26
N LEU A 545 15.71 47.25 -50.85
CA LEU A 545 16.30 46.07 -50.21
C LEU A 545 17.21 46.46 -49.04
N THR A 546 17.96 47.56 -49.17
CA THR A 546 18.78 48.14 -48.11
C THR A 546 17.92 48.57 -46.92
N ASP A 547 16.79 49.21 -47.18
CA ASP A 547 15.86 49.62 -46.11
C ASP A 547 15.18 48.43 -45.44
N LEU A 548 14.83 47.38 -46.20
CA LEU A 548 14.31 46.13 -45.63
C LEU A 548 15.33 45.45 -44.71
N ALA A 549 16.60 45.35 -45.15
CA ALA A 549 17.68 44.78 -44.33
C ALA A 549 17.90 45.57 -43.04
N ARG A 550 17.79 46.90 -43.09
CA ARG A 550 17.86 47.79 -41.92
C ARG A 550 16.67 47.61 -41.00
N ILE A 551 15.44 47.61 -41.52
CA ILE A 551 14.22 47.40 -40.71
C ILE A 551 14.30 46.06 -39.98
N PHE A 552 14.72 45.00 -40.68
CA PHE A 552 14.94 43.70 -40.06
C PHE A 552 15.99 43.77 -38.94
N GLY A 553 17.13 44.42 -39.18
CA GLY A 553 18.15 44.65 -38.16
C GLY A 553 17.63 45.38 -36.92
N ILE A 554 16.87 46.46 -37.12
CA ILE A 554 16.29 47.25 -36.03
C ILE A 554 15.36 46.38 -35.18
N ILE A 555 14.49 45.60 -35.82
CA ILE A 555 13.53 44.73 -35.13
C ILE A 555 14.26 43.67 -34.29
N PHE A 556 15.19 42.92 -34.89
CA PHE A 556 15.85 41.80 -34.21
C PHE A 556 16.89 42.26 -33.18
N MET A 557 17.67 43.31 -33.47
CA MET A 557 18.56 43.89 -32.47
C MET A 557 17.78 44.53 -31.33
N GLY A 558 16.69 45.24 -31.62
CA GLY A 558 15.80 45.80 -30.60
C GLY A 558 15.19 44.72 -29.70
N TYR A 559 14.76 43.61 -30.30
CA TYR A 559 14.31 42.44 -29.55
C TYR A 559 15.44 41.86 -28.68
N GLY A 560 16.65 41.66 -29.21
CA GLY A 560 17.79 41.17 -28.44
C GLY A 560 18.17 42.06 -27.25
N VAL A 561 18.19 43.38 -27.44
CA VAL A 561 18.39 44.36 -26.36
C VAL A 561 17.29 44.24 -25.31
N PHE A 562 16.02 44.15 -25.73
CA PHE A 562 14.90 43.95 -24.83
C PHE A 562 15.04 42.66 -24.00
N GLN A 563 15.40 41.54 -24.64
CA GLN A 563 15.59 40.25 -23.98
C GLN A 563 16.76 40.27 -22.99
N THR A 564 17.83 41.00 -23.31
CA THR A 564 18.96 41.22 -22.41
C THR A 564 18.52 41.99 -21.16
N ILE A 565 17.79 43.10 -21.33
CA ILE A 565 17.25 43.89 -20.21
C ILE A 565 16.28 43.05 -19.38
N ALA A 566 15.41 42.27 -20.00
CA ALA A 566 14.47 41.38 -19.31
C ALA A 566 15.21 40.35 -18.45
N ALA A 567 16.27 39.73 -18.97
CA ALA A 567 17.11 38.79 -18.24
C ALA A 567 17.89 39.46 -17.09
N PHE A 568 18.35 40.70 -17.23
CA PHE A 568 19.00 41.44 -16.13
C PHE A 568 18.02 41.79 -15.01
N ARG A 569 16.80 42.19 -15.34
CA ARG A 569 15.78 42.62 -14.36
C ARG A 569 15.30 41.49 -13.44
N LYS A 570 15.61 40.22 -13.73
CA LYS A 570 15.20 39.07 -12.91
C LYS A 570 15.74 39.12 -11.48
N TYR A 571 16.92 39.70 -11.26
CA TYR A 571 17.51 39.82 -9.92
C TYR A 571 17.07 41.09 -9.16
N GLY A 572 16.41 42.03 -9.85
CA GLY A 572 16.04 43.33 -9.29
C GLY A 572 14.60 43.42 -8.79
N LYS A 573 13.74 42.43 -9.07
CA LYS A 573 12.37 42.38 -8.56
C LYS A 573 12.34 41.53 -7.29
N LYS A 574 12.37 42.20 -6.13
CA LYS A 574 11.90 41.65 -4.87
C LYS A 574 10.51 42.17 -4.59
#